data_AF-A0A1N6N2Q0-F1
#
_entry.id   AF-A0A1N6N2Q0-F1
#
_cell.length_a   1.000
_cell.length_b   1.000
_cell.length_c   1.000
_cell.angle_alpha   90.00
_cell.angle_beta   90.00
_cell.angle_gamma   90.00
#
_symmetry.space_group_name_H-M   'P 1'
#
loop_
_entity.id
_entity.type
_entity.pdbx_description
1 polymer ?
#
loop_
_entity_poly.entity_id
_entity_poly.type
_entity_poly.pdbx_seq_one_letter_code
_entity_poly.pdbx_strand_id
1 'polypeptide(L)' 'GYRISQRKRKRVEEIFGWLKTVGGMRKSRFIGQAKTQMAAFISGAAYNLLRIAKLSDSGVKA' A
#
# COMPACT_ATOMS: atom_id res chain seq x y z
N GLY A 1 -24.19 -6.10 4.55
CA GLY A 1 -23.38 -4.91 4.90
C GLY A 1 -22.01 -5.27 5.45
N TYR A 2 -21.96 -5.74 6.70
CA TYR A 2 -20.72 -5.93 7.48
C TYR A 2 -19.63 -6.77 6.79
N ARG A 3 -19.98 -7.93 6.23
CA ARG A 3 -19.01 -8.83 5.57
C ARG A 3 -18.28 -8.19 4.38
N ILE A 4 -18.95 -7.29 3.65
CA ILE A 4 -18.35 -6.55 2.53
C ILE A 4 -17.38 -5.50 3.08
N SER A 5 -17.78 -4.79 4.13
CA SER A 5 -16.92 -3.80 4.81
C SER A 5 -15.64 -4.45 5.35
N GLN A 6 -15.73 -5.64 5.95
CA GLN A 6 -14.57 -6.38 6.45
C GLN A 6 -13.58 -6.75 5.35
N ARG A 7 -14.07 -7.20 4.18
CA ARG A 7 -13.22 -7.48 3.02
C ARG A 7 -12.50 -6.23 2.51
N LYS A 8 -13.19 -5.09 2.43
CA LYS A 8 -12.59 -3.82 2.01
C LYS A 8 -11.55 -3.33 3.02
N ARG A 9 -11.84 -3.44 4.32
CA ARG A 9 -10.94 -3.03 5.40
C ARG A 9 -9.63 -3.80 5.37
N LYS A 10 -9.69 -5.13 5.19
CA LYS A 10 -8.50 -5.97 5.07
C LYS A 10 -7.55 -5.49 3.96
N ARG A 11 -8.10 -5.15 2.79
CA ARG A 11 -7.30 -4.64 1.65
C ARG A 11 -6.58 -3.33 1.97
N VAL A 12 -7.22 -2.45 2.74
CA VAL A 12 -6.62 -1.18 3.19
C VAL A 12 -5.53 -1.45 4.23
N GLU A 13 -5.78 -2.34 5.18
CA GLU A 13 -4.82 -2.72 6.23
C GLU A 13 -3.57 -3.40 5.67
N GLU A 14 -3.69 -4.20 4.61
CA GLU A 14 -2.56 -4.82 3.90
C GLU A 14 -1.57 -3.77 3.36
N ILE A 15 -2.08 -2.67 2.77
CA ILE A 15 -1.25 -1.57 2.25
C ILE A 15 -0.51 -0.90 3.42
N PHE A 16 -1.22 -0.58 4.50
CA PHE A 16 -0.60 0.05 5.66
C PHE A 16 0.42 -0.85 6.36
N GLY A 17 0.18 -2.16 6.39
CA GLY A 17 1.16 -3.15 6.85
C GLY A 17 2.42 -3.13 6.00
N TRP A 18 2.26 -3.19 4.67
CA TRP A 18 3.37 -3.17 3.72
C TRP A 18 4.17 -1.86 3.76
N LEU A 19 3.50 -0.71 3.88
CA LEU A 19 4.17 0.59 4.03
C LEU A 19 5.06 0.64 5.27
N LYS A 20 4.65 -0.01 6.37
CA LYS A 20 5.46 -0.07 7.60
C LYS A 20 6.63 -1.03 7.49
N THR A 21 6.46 -2.19 6.83
CA THR A 21 7.49 -3.23 6.77
C THR A 21 8.48 -3.03 5.62
N VAL A 22 7.99 -2.70 4.42
CA VAL A 22 8.79 -2.56 3.19
C VAL A 22 8.96 -1.09 2.80
N GLY A 23 7.90 -0.29 2.91
CA GLY A 23 7.93 1.14 2.58
C GLY A 23 8.71 2.03 3.56
N GLY A 24 9.28 1.46 4.63
CA GLY A 24 10.09 2.21 5.59
C GLY A 24 9.32 3.22 6.45
N MET A 25 7.99 3.19 6.45
CA MET A 25 7.13 4.17 7.16
C MET A 25 6.84 3.80 8.62
N ARG A 26 7.47 2.75 9.18
CA ARG A 26 7.32 2.39 10.60
C ARG A 26 7.91 3.45 11.53
N LYS A 27 9.03 4.05 11.13
CA LYS A 27 9.64 5.23 11.73
C LYS A 27 10.13 6.12 10.59
N SER A 28 9.38 7.18 10.29
CA SER A 28 9.74 8.09 9.20
C SER A 28 11.12 8.69 9.46
N ARG A 29 12.00 8.63 8.45
CA ARG A 29 13.28 9.36 8.46
C ARG A 29 13.13 10.85 8.18
N PHE A 30 11.95 11.27 7.73
CA PHE A 30 11.67 12.62 7.29
C PHE A 30 11.05 13.44 8.42
N ILE A 31 11.49 14.69 8.55
CA ILE A 31 10.97 15.65 9.53
C ILE A 31 9.97 16.57 8.83
N GLY A 32 8.82 16.77 9.46
CA GLY A 32 7.73 17.61 8.97
C GLY A 32 6.72 16.87 8.08
N GLN A 33 5.50 17.42 8.03
CA GLN A 33 4.37 16.81 7.33
C GLN A 33 4.61 16.70 5.82
N ALA A 34 5.10 17.77 5.18
CA ALA A 34 5.27 17.80 3.72
C ALA A 34 6.21 16.69 3.20
N LYS A 35 7.38 16.51 3.84
CA LYS A 35 8.36 15.49 3.44
C LYS A 35 7.85 14.08 3.73
N THR A 36 7.19 13.88 4.87
CA THR A 36 6.57 12.58 5.22
C THR A 36 5.44 12.22 4.26
N GLN A 37 4.64 13.20 3.84
CA GLN A 37 3.55 13.01 2.89
C GLN A 37 4.06 12.64 1.50
N MET A 38 5.11 13.30 1.01
CA MET A 38 5.76 12.94 -0.25
C MET A 38 6.27 11.50 -0.23
N ALA A 39 6.95 11.09 0.85
CA ALA A 39 7.42 9.73 1.02
C ALA A 39 6.28 8.69 1.05
N ALA A 40 5.16 9.04 1.71
CA ALA A 40 3.96 8.21 1.73
C ALA A 40 3.35 8.04 0.33
N PHE A 41 3.28 9.12 -0.46
CA PHE A 41 2.76 9.06 -1.83
C PHE A 41 3.63 8.22 -2.76
N ILE A 42 4.96 8.38 -2.71
CA ILE A 42 5.88 7.58 -3.51
C ILE A 42 5.73 6.09 -3.13
N SER A 43 5.70 5.78 -1.84
CA SER A 43 5.56 4.40 -1.36
C SER A 43 4.20 3.79 -1.73
N GLY A 44 3.13 4.58 -1.66
CA GLY A 44 1.79 4.17 -2.10
C GLY A 44 1.70 3.93 -3.61
N ALA A 45 2.35 4.78 -4.41
CA ALA A 45 2.45 4.59 -5.86
C ALA A 45 3.20 3.29 -6.21
N ALA A 46 4.32 3.01 -5.53
CA ALA A 46 5.05 1.76 -5.70
C ALA A 46 4.18 0.53 -5.37
N TYR A 47 3.39 0.58 -4.29
CA TYR A 47 2.45 -0.49 -3.97
C TYR A 47 1.37 -0.68 -5.06
N ASN A 48 0.84 0.42 -5.61
CA ASN A 48 -0.13 0.35 -6.70
C ASN A 48 0.46 -0.32 -7.94
N LEU A 49 1.70 -0.01 -8.32
CA LEU A 49 2.40 -0.66 -9.43
C LEU A 49 2.59 -2.16 -9.17
N LEU A 50 3.04 -2.55 -7.98
CA LEU A 50 3.16 -3.95 -7.58
C LEU A 50 1.83 -4.69 -7.68
N ARG A 51 0.74 -4.04 -7.25
CA ARG A 51 -0.60 -4.60 -7.33
C ARG A 51 -1.07 -4.78 -8.77
N ILE A 52 -0.83 -3.81 -9.64
CA ILE A 52 -1.14 -3.93 -11.07
C ILE A 52 -0.36 -5.09 -11.67
N ALA A 53 0.96 -5.18 -11.42
CA ALA A 53 1.79 -6.27 -11.93
C ALA A 53 1.26 -7.66 -11.53
N LYS A 54 0.86 -7.84 -10.26
CA LYS A 54 0.26 -9.10 -9.79
C LYS A 54 -1.09 -9.42 -10.44
N LEU A 55 -1.91 -8.39 -10.67
CA LEU A 55 -3.20 -8.57 -11.34
C LEU A 55 -3.02 -8.91 -12.82
N SER A 56 -2.05 -8.29 -13.49
CA SER A 56 -1.70 -8.61 -14.87
C SER A 56 -1.15 -10.04 -15.03
N ASP A 57 -0.25 -10.47 -14.14
CA ASP A 57 0.27 -11.87 -14.13
C ASP A 57 -0.84 -12.90 -13.91
N SER A 58 -1.81 -12.58 -13.04
CA SER A 58 -2.98 -13.44 -12.82
C SER A 58 -3.86 -13.57 -14.07
N GLY A 59 -3.87 -12.57 -14.95
CA GLY A 59 -4.58 -12.60 -16.23
C GLY A 59 -3.82 -13.31 -17.36
N VAL A 60 -2.50 -13.50 -17.22
CA VAL A 60 -1.67 -14.28 -18.16
C VAL A 60 -1.69 -15.77 -17.83
N LYS A 61 -1.92 -16.13 -16.56
CA LYS A 61 -1.96 -17.53 -16.09
C LYS A 61 -3.35 -18.17 -16.13
N ALA A 62 -4.37 -17.42 -16.55
CA ALA A 62 -5.76 -17.89 -16.73
C ALA A 62 -6.00 -18.26 -18.19
#